data_AF-A0A6A5A6H5-F1
#
_entry.id   AF-A0A6A5A6H5-F1
#
_cell.length_a   1.000
_cell.length_b   1.000
_cell.length_c   1.000
_cell.angle_alpha   90.00
_cell.angle_beta   90.00
_cell.angle_gamma   90.00
#
_symmetry.space_group_name_H-M   'P 1'
#
loop_
_entity.id
_entity.type
_entity.pdbx_description
1 polymer ?
#
loop_
_entity_poly.entity_id
_entity_poly.type
_entity_poly.pdbx_seq_one_letter_code
_entity_poly.pdbx_strand_id
1 'polypeptide(L)'
;EGWLAADKKILERRLKTFGRDFEIKSMAVAAGLNDQEWGPATTQFRRSLVSHPERHFKDTREMHDFVEGLKTNAAAGALQFYPLFLTFVKENAYIADISQDTQSLRELTDLRLPHTWYPKAHAMKRKIIYHGGPTNSGKTYEALLRLKQANDGLYCGPLRLLALEIYENLNMDGVYCSLITGEEKREIPSATHVACTVEMCNSSAVYDVAVLDEIQLMGDSERGWAWTRYRDQLK
;
A
#
# COMPACT_ATOMS: atom_id res chain seq x y z
N GLU A 1 20.91 38.55 -22.06
CA GLU A 1 21.48 37.76 -20.96
C GLU A 1 21.62 36.33 -21.43
N GLY A 2 22.78 35.71 -21.21
CA GLY A 2 23.11 34.39 -21.76
C GLY A 2 24.61 34.24 -21.92
N TRP A 3 25.05 33.05 -22.32
CA TRP A 3 26.47 32.77 -22.49
C TRP A 3 27.11 33.65 -23.56
N LEU A 4 28.29 34.19 -23.27
CA LEU A 4 29.14 34.76 -24.32
C LEU A 4 29.54 33.63 -25.29
N ALA A 5 29.76 33.97 -26.56
CA ALA A 5 30.07 32.97 -27.61
C ALA A 5 31.30 32.10 -27.26
N ALA A 6 32.31 32.70 -26.61
CA ALA A 6 33.50 31.98 -26.13
C ALA A 6 33.16 31.01 -24.98
N ASP A 7 32.32 31.43 -24.05
CA ASP A 7 31.92 30.65 -22.86
C ASP A 7 31.07 29.44 -23.24
N LYS A 8 30.16 29.63 -24.20
CA LYS A 8 29.32 28.54 -24.75
C LYS A 8 30.18 27.41 -25.33
N LYS A 9 31.26 27.73 -26.02
CA LYS A 9 32.18 26.74 -26.60
C LYS A 9 32.92 25.93 -25.51
N ILE A 10 33.27 26.57 -24.41
CA ILE A 10 33.92 25.92 -23.26
C ILE A 10 32.93 24.99 -22.56
N LEU A 11 31.72 25.45 -22.28
CA LEU A 11 30.64 24.67 -21.67
C LEU A 11 30.31 23.42 -22.49
N GLU A 12 30.09 23.57 -23.80
CA GLU A 12 29.77 22.44 -24.67
C GLU A 12 30.89 21.39 -24.71
N ARG A 13 32.15 21.81 -24.65
CA ARG A 13 33.29 20.89 -24.61
C ARG A 13 33.33 20.12 -23.29
N ARG A 14 33.11 20.79 -22.16
CA ARG A 14 33.13 20.17 -20.82
C ARG A 14 31.90 19.30 -20.55
N LEU A 15 30.73 19.66 -21.08
CA LEU A 15 29.51 18.85 -20.96
C LEU A 15 29.56 17.55 -21.78
N LYS A 16 30.40 17.46 -22.81
CA LYS A 16 30.63 16.18 -23.54
C LYS A 16 31.28 15.12 -22.66
N THR A 17 32.14 15.51 -21.73
CA THR A 17 32.78 14.58 -20.80
C THR A 17 31.84 14.18 -19.66
N PHE A 18 30.91 15.07 -19.26
CA PHE A 18 29.92 14.82 -18.20
C PHE A 18 29.08 13.56 -18.41
N GLY A 19 28.45 13.41 -19.58
CA GLY A 19 27.58 12.24 -19.83
C GLY A 19 28.31 10.90 -19.94
N ARG A 20 29.65 10.92 -20.04
CA ARG A 20 30.51 9.73 -20.15
C ARG A 20 31.22 9.39 -18.84
N ASP A 21 31.08 10.23 -17.82
CA ASP A 21 31.75 10.06 -16.54
C ASP A 21 31.02 9.02 -15.69
N PHE A 22 31.70 7.91 -15.39
CA PHE A 22 31.14 6.80 -14.63
C PHE A 22 30.84 7.18 -13.18
N GLU A 23 31.70 8.01 -12.57
CA GLU A 23 31.54 8.41 -11.17
C GLU A 23 30.27 9.24 -11.00
N ILE A 24 30.05 10.20 -11.92
CA ILE A 24 28.85 11.04 -11.93
C ILE A 24 27.59 10.19 -12.15
N LYS A 25 27.63 9.22 -13.08
CA LYS A 25 26.52 8.30 -13.31
C LYS A 25 26.20 7.51 -12.04
N SER A 26 27.23 6.96 -11.39
CA SER A 26 27.08 6.19 -10.15
C SER A 26 26.46 7.02 -9.03
N MET A 27 26.92 8.27 -8.85
CA MET A 27 26.34 9.21 -7.88
C MET A 27 24.88 9.54 -8.18
N ALA A 28 24.53 9.77 -9.45
CA ALA A 28 23.16 10.08 -9.85
C ALA A 28 22.20 8.89 -9.61
N VAL A 29 22.65 7.67 -9.92
CA VAL A 29 21.88 6.44 -9.62
C VAL A 29 21.71 6.23 -8.12
N ALA A 30 22.78 6.47 -7.34
CA ALA A 30 22.71 6.44 -5.87
C ALA A 30 21.74 7.49 -5.30
N ALA A 31 21.57 8.63 -5.99
CA ALA A 31 20.60 9.66 -5.63
C ALA A 31 19.15 9.32 -6.05
N GLY A 32 18.91 8.20 -6.72
CA GLY A 32 17.58 7.73 -7.10
C GLY A 32 17.23 7.86 -8.59
N LEU A 33 18.19 8.24 -9.44
CA LEU A 33 17.98 8.27 -10.90
C LEU A 33 17.94 6.84 -11.47
N ASN A 34 16.94 6.52 -12.28
CA ASN A 34 16.92 5.25 -13.02
C ASN A 34 18.07 5.21 -14.04
N ASP A 35 18.82 4.11 -14.07
CA ASP A 35 19.96 3.91 -14.99
C ASP A 35 19.57 4.09 -16.47
N GLN A 36 18.35 3.69 -16.83
CA GLN A 36 17.80 3.82 -18.18
C GLN A 36 17.55 5.27 -18.59
N GLU A 37 17.29 6.15 -17.60
CA GLU A 37 17.00 7.57 -17.81
C GLU A 37 18.26 8.45 -17.85
N TRP A 38 19.45 7.88 -17.57
CA TRP A 38 20.71 8.63 -17.60
C TRP A 38 20.97 9.32 -18.94
N GLY A 39 20.81 8.60 -20.05
CA GLY A 39 21.04 9.12 -21.39
C GLY A 39 20.10 10.28 -21.76
N PRO A 40 18.77 10.09 -21.63
CA PRO A 40 17.79 11.17 -21.79
C PRO A 40 18.06 12.37 -20.88
N ALA A 41 18.26 12.15 -19.58
CA ALA A 41 18.44 13.21 -18.59
C ALA A 41 19.68 14.07 -18.86
N THR A 42 20.83 13.46 -19.14
CA THR A 42 22.07 14.20 -19.46
C THR A 42 21.96 15.00 -20.75
N THR A 43 21.25 14.45 -21.75
CA THR A 43 21.01 15.14 -23.03
C THR A 43 20.11 16.36 -22.83
N GLN A 44 19.01 16.20 -22.09
CA GLN A 44 18.08 17.28 -21.82
C GLN A 44 18.69 18.35 -20.93
N PHE A 45 19.44 17.97 -19.90
CA PHE A 45 20.20 18.89 -19.04
C PHE A 45 21.16 19.73 -19.86
N ARG A 46 21.98 19.11 -20.71
CA ARG A 46 22.93 19.83 -21.58
C ARG A 46 22.21 20.84 -22.46
N ARG A 47 21.08 20.47 -23.06
CA ARG A 47 20.29 21.38 -23.89
C ARG A 47 19.74 22.54 -23.06
N SER A 48 19.17 22.25 -21.89
CA SER A 48 18.59 23.23 -20.98
C SER A 48 19.63 24.25 -20.52
N LEU A 49 20.78 23.80 -20.00
CA LEU A 49 21.85 24.66 -19.49
C LEU A 49 22.44 25.59 -20.57
N VAL A 50 22.56 25.12 -21.81
CA VAL A 50 23.12 25.91 -22.92
C VAL A 50 22.12 26.91 -23.49
N SER A 51 20.84 26.57 -23.51
CA SER A 51 19.79 27.40 -24.12
C SER A 51 19.09 28.36 -23.15
N HIS A 52 18.99 27.97 -21.89
CA HIS A 52 18.24 28.67 -20.84
C HIS A 52 19.04 28.67 -19.52
N PRO A 53 20.23 29.28 -19.48
CA PRO A 53 21.08 29.28 -18.29
C PRO A 53 20.41 29.92 -17.06
N GLU A 54 19.50 30.87 -17.25
CA GLU A 54 18.73 31.53 -16.20
C GLU A 54 17.89 30.58 -15.33
N ARG A 55 17.65 29.35 -15.80
CA ARG A 55 16.95 28.31 -15.01
C ARG A 55 17.86 27.56 -14.05
N HIS A 56 19.18 27.65 -14.21
CA HIS A 56 20.16 26.85 -13.47
C HIS A 56 20.94 27.68 -12.44
N PHE A 57 20.89 29.01 -12.52
CA PHE A 57 21.61 29.93 -11.64
C PHE A 57 20.63 30.92 -11.02
N LYS A 58 20.91 31.35 -9.78
CA LYS A 58 20.05 32.29 -9.05
C LYS A 58 20.11 33.69 -9.65
N ASP A 59 21.30 34.08 -10.11
CA ASP A 59 21.54 35.38 -10.72
C ASP A 59 22.67 35.31 -11.78
N THR A 60 22.83 36.41 -12.52
CA THR A 60 23.83 36.54 -13.57
C THR A 60 25.26 36.49 -13.03
N ARG A 61 25.47 36.85 -11.75
CA ARG A 61 26.80 36.84 -11.13
C ARG A 61 27.26 35.41 -10.86
N GLU A 62 26.41 34.57 -10.27
CA GLU A 62 26.67 33.14 -10.04
C GLU A 62 26.96 32.42 -11.35
N MET A 63 26.22 32.75 -12.42
CA MET A 63 26.46 32.23 -13.77
C MET A 63 27.85 32.60 -14.29
N HIS A 64 28.28 33.86 -14.14
CA HIS A 64 29.61 34.30 -14.57
C HIS A 64 30.74 33.69 -13.72
N ASP A 65 30.57 33.66 -12.39
CA ASP A 65 31.53 33.07 -11.46
C ASP A 65 31.74 31.57 -11.75
N PHE A 66 30.66 30.84 -12.09
CA PHE A 66 30.74 29.44 -12.50
C PHE A 66 31.59 29.24 -13.77
N VAL A 67 31.40 30.08 -14.79
CA VAL A 67 32.18 29.98 -16.04
C VAL A 67 33.63 30.39 -15.86
N GLU A 68 33.90 31.43 -15.06
CA GLU A 68 35.27 31.79 -14.70
C GLU A 68 35.97 30.68 -13.91
N GLY A 69 35.23 29.98 -13.04
CA GLY A 69 35.68 28.75 -12.39
C GLY A 69 36.06 27.64 -13.40
N LEU A 70 35.26 27.44 -14.44
CA LEU A 70 35.56 26.48 -15.51
C LEU A 70 36.79 26.83 -16.35
N LYS A 71 37.10 28.13 -16.49
CA LYS A 71 38.28 28.63 -17.21
C LYS A 71 39.56 28.47 -16.40
N THR A 72 39.50 28.84 -15.12
CA THR A 72 40.66 28.92 -14.22
C THR A 72 41.02 27.55 -13.63
N ASN A 73 40.03 26.72 -13.35
CA ASN A 73 40.23 25.42 -12.71
C ASN A 73 40.05 24.27 -13.71
N ALA A 74 41.10 24.02 -14.49
CA ALA A 74 41.08 22.92 -15.47
C ALA A 74 41.00 21.52 -14.86
N ALA A 75 41.37 21.39 -13.57
CA ALA A 75 41.42 20.14 -12.81
C ALA A 75 40.08 19.76 -12.18
N ALA A 76 39.23 20.73 -11.86
CA ALA A 76 37.86 20.46 -11.47
C ALA A 76 37.09 19.98 -12.71
N GLY A 77 37.02 18.65 -12.86
CA GLY A 77 36.48 17.97 -14.03
C GLY A 77 34.97 18.14 -14.22
N ALA A 78 34.33 17.13 -14.81
CA ALA A 78 32.89 17.18 -15.08
C ALA A 78 32.01 17.22 -13.81
N LEU A 79 32.56 16.91 -12.63
CA LEU A 79 31.86 16.92 -11.34
C LEU A 79 31.26 18.28 -10.97
N GLN A 80 31.81 19.40 -11.46
CA GLN A 80 31.26 20.74 -11.19
C GLN A 80 29.81 20.92 -11.69
N PHE A 81 29.41 20.15 -12.71
CA PHE A 81 28.05 20.19 -13.23
C PHE A 81 27.07 19.35 -12.41
N TYR A 82 27.55 18.49 -11.50
CA TYR A 82 26.71 17.54 -10.78
C TYR A 82 25.65 18.20 -9.89
N PRO A 83 25.95 19.27 -9.10
CA PRO A 83 24.91 19.96 -8.33
C PRO A 83 23.80 20.55 -9.19
N LEU A 84 24.16 21.19 -10.31
CA LEU A 84 23.20 21.74 -11.28
C LEU A 84 22.37 20.63 -11.93
N PHE A 85 23.02 19.52 -12.29
CA PHE A 85 22.34 18.35 -12.84
C PHE A 85 21.38 17.72 -11.82
N LEU A 86 21.77 17.61 -10.55
CA LEU A 86 20.94 17.03 -9.49
C LEU A 86 19.67 17.86 -9.25
N THR A 87 19.78 19.19 -9.27
CA THR A 87 18.61 20.08 -9.21
C THR A 87 17.73 19.88 -10.44
N PHE A 88 18.32 19.85 -11.64
CA PHE A 88 17.59 19.64 -12.89
C PHE A 88 16.80 18.32 -12.90
N VAL A 89 17.40 17.20 -12.49
CA VAL A 89 16.71 15.89 -12.49
C VAL A 89 15.57 15.85 -11.46
N LYS A 90 15.67 16.57 -10.34
CA LYS A 90 14.58 16.70 -9.38
C LYS A 90 13.42 17.52 -9.95
N GLU A 91 13.72 18.68 -10.54
CA GLU A 91 12.70 19.57 -11.12
C GLU A 91 11.97 18.96 -12.32
N ASN A 92 12.65 18.09 -13.08
CA ASN A 92 12.10 17.42 -14.26
C ASN A 92 11.56 16.00 -13.94
N ALA A 93 11.36 15.67 -12.65
CA ALA A 93 10.78 14.42 -12.18
C ALA A 93 11.51 13.14 -12.64
N TYR A 94 12.80 13.23 -12.96
CA TYR A 94 13.65 12.07 -13.24
C TYR A 94 13.99 11.28 -11.96
N ILE A 95 14.04 11.98 -10.84
CA ILE A 95 14.12 11.42 -9.51
C ILE A 95 12.78 11.77 -8.85
N ALA A 96 11.94 10.76 -8.63
CA ALA A 96 10.79 10.94 -7.75
C ALA A 96 11.32 11.34 -6.37
N ASP A 97 10.62 12.20 -5.63
CA ASP A 97 11.00 12.50 -4.24
C ASP A 97 10.68 11.29 -3.35
N ILE A 98 11.50 10.24 -3.53
CA ILE A 98 11.34 8.89 -2.98
C ILE A 98 11.40 8.93 -1.46
N SER A 99 11.98 9.98 -0.86
CA SER A 99 12.22 10.06 0.58
C SER A 99 10.93 10.12 1.41
N GLN A 100 9.92 10.90 0.98
CA GLN A 100 8.65 11.01 1.69
C GLN A 100 7.60 10.02 1.18
N ASP A 101 7.54 9.80 -0.15
CA ASP A 101 6.50 8.97 -0.75
C ASP A 101 6.72 7.47 -0.49
N THR A 102 7.96 6.97 -0.50
CA THR A 102 8.18 5.54 -0.19
C THR A 102 8.11 5.22 1.29
N GLN A 103 8.45 6.17 2.17
CA GLN A 103 8.27 5.98 3.60
C GLN A 103 6.79 5.94 3.97
N SER A 104 5.99 6.88 3.45
CA SER A 104 4.54 6.89 3.68
C SER A 104 3.85 5.64 3.14
N LEU A 105 4.23 5.16 1.94
CA LEU A 105 3.71 3.90 1.41
C LEU A 105 4.11 2.69 2.27
N ARG A 106 5.33 2.65 2.80
CA ARG A 106 5.76 1.59 3.72
C ARG A 106 4.95 1.58 5.01
N GLU A 107 4.66 2.76 5.55
CA GLU A 107 3.84 2.90 6.76
C GLU A 107 2.38 2.49 6.50
N LEU A 108 1.79 2.91 5.37
CA LEU A 108 0.41 2.56 4.99
C LEU A 108 0.23 1.08 4.63
N THR A 109 1.29 0.41 4.18
CA THR A 109 1.27 -1.02 3.80
C THR A 109 1.88 -1.95 4.84
N ASP A 110 2.22 -1.42 6.02
CA ASP A 110 2.70 -2.25 7.12
C ASP A 110 1.55 -3.04 7.74
N LEU A 111 1.37 -4.27 7.27
CA LEU A 111 0.31 -5.16 7.73
C LEU A 111 0.76 -6.17 8.80
N ARG A 112 1.91 -5.98 9.46
CA ARG A 112 2.55 -7.01 10.31
C ARG A 112 1.80 -7.34 11.61
N LEU A 113 0.96 -6.43 12.12
CA LEU A 113 0.30 -6.57 13.42
C LEU A 113 -1.23 -6.49 13.28
N PRO A 114 -1.89 -7.41 12.56
CA PRO A 114 -3.33 -7.31 12.29
C PRO A 114 -4.22 -7.29 13.54
N HIS A 115 -3.77 -7.90 14.64
CA HIS A 115 -4.47 -7.86 15.93
C HIS A 115 -4.59 -6.43 16.51
N THR A 116 -3.68 -5.51 16.19
CA THR A 116 -3.76 -4.13 16.70
C THR A 116 -4.83 -3.31 16.00
N TRP A 117 -5.34 -3.77 14.86
CA TRP A 117 -6.33 -3.04 14.07
C TRP A 117 -7.72 -3.03 14.74
N TYR A 118 -7.95 -3.91 15.73
CA TYR A 118 -9.27 -4.12 16.34
C TYR A 118 -9.27 -3.94 17.86
N PRO A 119 -8.89 -2.76 18.38
CA PRO A 119 -8.72 -2.52 19.81
C PRO A 119 -9.99 -2.80 20.63
N LYS A 120 -11.17 -2.56 20.05
CA LYS A 120 -12.46 -2.82 20.72
C LYS A 120 -12.70 -4.32 20.97
N ALA A 121 -12.41 -5.16 20.00
CA ALA A 121 -12.55 -6.62 20.14
C ALA A 121 -11.50 -7.20 21.10
N HIS A 122 -10.31 -6.59 21.17
CA HIS A 122 -9.26 -6.96 22.12
C HIS A 122 -9.54 -6.49 23.56
N ALA A 123 -10.29 -5.40 23.75
CA ALA A 123 -10.70 -4.94 25.07
C ALA A 123 -11.77 -5.84 25.71
N MET A 124 -12.49 -6.64 24.91
CA MET A 124 -13.53 -7.55 25.38
C MET A 124 -12.95 -8.93 25.72
N LYS A 125 -13.46 -9.54 26.80
CA LYS A 125 -13.08 -10.91 27.17
C LYS A 125 -13.79 -11.91 26.26
N ARG A 126 -13.07 -12.50 25.32
CA ARG A 126 -13.58 -13.50 24.37
C ARG A 126 -13.06 -14.90 24.70
N LYS A 127 -13.90 -15.91 24.52
CA LYS A 127 -13.53 -17.32 24.65
C LYS A 127 -13.62 -17.99 23.29
N ILE A 128 -12.49 -18.44 22.76
CA ILE A 128 -12.44 -19.19 21.51
C ILE A 128 -12.62 -20.68 21.82
N ILE A 129 -13.58 -21.32 21.15
CA ILE A 129 -13.83 -22.76 21.24
C ILE A 129 -13.62 -23.35 19.86
N TYR A 130 -12.66 -24.26 19.73
CA TYR A 130 -12.35 -24.93 18.48
C TYR A 130 -12.96 -26.33 18.47
N HIS A 131 -13.94 -26.56 17.60
CA HIS A 131 -14.54 -27.87 17.38
C HIS A 131 -13.78 -28.59 16.26
N GLY A 132 -12.73 -29.33 16.61
CA GLY A 132 -11.87 -30.04 15.66
C GLY A 132 -12.36 -31.45 15.34
N GLY A 133 -12.45 -31.80 14.05
CA GLY A 133 -12.82 -33.15 13.62
C GLY A 133 -13.01 -33.27 12.10
N PRO A 134 -13.04 -34.50 11.56
CA PRO A 134 -13.25 -34.73 10.13
C PRO A 134 -14.63 -34.22 9.66
N THR A 135 -14.86 -34.15 8.35
CA THR A 135 -16.20 -33.85 7.81
C THR A 135 -17.22 -34.89 8.31
N ASN A 136 -18.48 -34.47 8.48
CA ASN A 136 -19.58 -35.31 9.00
C ASN A 136 -19.39 -35.90 10.42
N SER A 137 -18.56 -35.29 11.26
CA SER A 137 -18.35 -35.69 12.66
C SER A 137 -19.31 -35.04 13.68
N GLY A 138 -20.30 -34.27 13.21
CA GLY A 138 -21.23 -33.55 14.08
C GLY A 138 -20.66 -32.30 14.76
N LYS A 139 -19.40 -31.93 14.50
CA LYS A 139 -18.75 -30.74 15.08
C LYS A 139 -19.53 -29.44 14.89
N THR A 140 -20.11 -29.23 13.70
CA THR A 140 -20.87 -28.03 13.37
C THR A 140 -22.21 -28.01 14.11
N TYR A 141 -22.79 -29.18 14.39
CA TYR A 141 -24.07 -29.30 15.08
C TYR A 141 -24.00 -28.78 16.52
N GLU A 142 -22.96 -29.11 17.28
CA GLU A 142 -22.78 -28.60 18.64
C GLU A 142 -22.63 -27.07 18.67
N ALA A 143 -21.87 -26.51 17.73
CA ALA A 143 -21.69 -25.06 17.61
C ALA A 143 -23.01 -24.36 17.27
N LEU A 144 -23.80 -24.92 16.35
CA LEU A 144 -25.11 -24.38 15.96
C LEU A 144 -26.16 -24.52 17.06
N LEU A 145 -26.14 -25.59 17.86
CA LEU A 145 -26.99 -25.70 19.04
C LEU A 145 -26.69 -24.59 20.04
N ARG A 146 -25.40 -24.30 20.27
CA ARG A 146 -25.00 -23.23 21.18
C ARG A 146 -25.36 -21.85 20.63
N LEU A 147 -25.25 -21.65 19.32
CA LEU A 147 -25.71 -20.46 18.61
C LEU A 147 -27.20 -20.24 18.84
N LYS A 148 -28.04 -21.26 18.56
CA LYS A 148 -29.49 -21.21 18.71
C LYS A 148 -29.96 -20.84 20.13
N GLN A 149 -29.19 -21.19 21.16
CA GLN A 149 -29.48 -20.89 22.56
C GLN A 149 -29.00 -19.51 23.03
N ALA A 150 -28.25 -18.78 22.20
CA ALA A 150 -27.77 -17.45 22.53
C ALA A 150 -28.91 -16.42 22.45
N ASN A 151 -28.79 -15.27 23.13
CA ASN A 151 -29.76 -14.20 22.91
C ASN A 151 -29.49 -13.56 21.55
N ASP A 152 -28.24 -13.14 21.32
CA ASP A 152 -27.76 -12.61 20.05
C ASP A 152 -26.71 -13.51 19.40
N GLY A 153 -26.96 -13.94 18.17
CA GLY A 153 -26.16 -14.96 17.49
C GLY A 153 -25.72 -14.57 16.08
N LEU A 154 -24.50 -14.96 15.72
CA LEU A 154 -23.97 -14.79 14.37
C LEU A 154 -23.46 -16.11 13.80
N TYR A 155 -23.92 -16.49 12.61
CA TYR A 155 -23.31 -17.54 11.79
C TYR A 155 -22.60 -16.94 10.59
N CYS A 156 -21.38 -17.41 10.33
CA CYS A 156 -20.56 -17.04 9.18
C CYS A 156 -20.12 -18.30 8.43
N GLY A 157 -20.70 -18.51 7.24
CA GLY A 157 -20.38 -19.63 6.37
C GLY A 157 -19.50 -19.25 5.17
N PRO A 158 -18.77 -20.21 4.56
CA PRO A 158 -18.00 -19.98 3.34
C PRO A 158 -18.86 -19.87 2.08
N LEU A 159 -20.09 -20.38 2.13
CA LEU A 159 -20.96 -20.52 0.96
C LEU A 159 -22.32 -19.94 1.25
N ARG A 160 -22.90 -19.33 0.23
CA ARG A 160 -24.26 -18.79 0.26
C ARG A 160 -25.30 -19.84 0.62
N LEU A 161 -25.14 -21.07 0.10
CA LEU A 161 -26.05 -22.18 0.39
C LEU A 161 -26.05 -22.54 1.88
N LEU A 162 -24.88 -22.54 2.54
CA LEU A 162 -24.79 -22.82 3.97
C LEU A 162 -25.40 -21.70 4.80
N ALA A 163 -25.15 -20.43 4.44
CA ALA A 163 -25.79 -19.30 5.11
C ALA A 163 -27.32 -19.35 4.99
N LEU A 164 -27.84 -19.72 3.81
CA LEU A 164 -29.27 -19.91 3.58
C LEU A 164 -29.83 -21.07 4.42
N GLU A 165 -29.14 -22.22 4.44
CA GLU A 165 -29.55 -23.38 5.23
C GLU A 165 -29.67 -23.05 6.72
N ILE A 166 -28.68 -22.35 7.30
CA ILE A 166 -28.73 -21.94 8.70
C ILE A 166 -29.84 -20.92 8.96
N TYR A 167 -30.03 -19.95 8.06
CA TYR A 167 -31.14 -19.01 8.14
C TYR A 167 -32.50 -19.72 8.15
N GLU A 168 -32.72 -20.68 7.25
CA GLU A 168 -33.99 -21.41 7.14
C GLU A 168 -34.21 -22.28 8.39
N ASN A 169 -33.19 -23.02 8.82
CA ASN A 169 -33.26 -23.88 10.01
C ASN A 169 -33.57 -23.09 11.28
N LEU A 170 -32.89 -21.97 11.53
CA LEU A 170 -33.13 -21.15 12.72
C LEU A 170 -34.55 -20.57 12.74
N ASN A 171 -35.03 -20.04 11.62
CA ASN A 171 -36.37 -19.48 11.54
C ASN A 171 -37.46 -20.56 11.67
N MET A 172 -37.26 -21.74 11.06
CA MET A 172 -38.17 -22.89 11.22
C MET A 172 -38.24 -23.34 12.68
N ASP A 173 -37.13 -23.22 13.40
CA ASP A 173 -37.01 -23.54 14.82
C ASP A 173 -37.51 -22.42 15.76
N GLY A 174 -38.06 -21.33 15.22
CA GLY A 174 -38.62 -20.20 15.99
C GLY A 174 -37.60 -19.16 16.45
N VAL A 175 -36.36 -19.21 15.96
CA VAL A 175 -35.33 -18.21 16.22
C VAL A 175 -35.27 -17.21 15.07
N TYR A 176 -35.69 -15.96 15.32
CA TYR A 176 -35.68 -14.92 14.31
C TYR A 176 -34.26 -14.60 13.83
N CYS A 177 -33.98 -15.02 12.60
CA CYS A 177 -32.66 -14.89 11.98
C CYS A 177 -32.75 -14.12 10.67
N SER A 178 -31.90 -13.12 10.46
CA SER A 178 -31.74 -12.45 9.16
C SER A 178 -30.71 -13.17 8.28
N LEU A 179 -30.81 -13.02 6.95
CA LEU A 179 -29.83 -13.54 5.98
C LEU A 179 -29.08 -12.37 5.33
N ILE A 180 -27.74 -12.42 5.32
CA ILE A 180 -26.90 -11.40 4.66
C ILE A 180 -25.82 -12.08 3.82
N THR A 181 -25.92 -12.00 2.51
CA THR A 181 -24.92 -12.48 1.54
C THR A 181 -24.49 -11.33 0.63
N GLY A 182 -23.55 -11.58 -0.28
CA GLY A 182 -23.13 -10.56 -1.26
C GLY A 182 -24.26 -10.19 -2.24
N GLU A 183 -25.11 -11.16 -2.56
CA GLU A 183 -26.17 -11.05 -3.57
C GLU A 183 -27.56 -10.77 -2.96
N GLU A 184 -27.77 -11.16 -1.70
CA GLU A 184 -29.10 -11.16 -1.08
C GLU A 184 -29.05 -10.67 0.37
N LYS A 185 -30.03 -9.86 0.75
CA LYS A 185 -30.24 -9.43 2.14
C LYS A 185 -31.71 -9.58 2.50
N ARG A 186 -31.99 -10.43 3.49
CA ARG A 186 -33.33 -10.62 4.09
C ARG A 186 -33.25 -10.24 5.56
N GLU A 187 -33.57 -8.99 5.84
CA GLU A 187 -33.58 -8.47 7.20
C GLU A 187 -34.96 -8.69 7.83
N ILE A 188 -34.98 -9.36 8.97
CA ILE A 188 -36.17 -9.54 9.78
C ILE A 188 -36.12 -8.50 10.91
N PRO A 189 -37.14 -7.64 11.07
CA PRO A 189 -37.18 -6.67 12.15
C PRO A 189 -37.04 -7.36 13.52
N SER A 190 -36.14 -6.85 14.35
CA SER A 190 -35.84 -7.39 15.69
C SER A 190 -35.30 -8.82 15.71
N ALA A 191 -34.77 -9.33 14.58
CA ALA A 191 -34.02 -10.58 14.59
C ALA A 191 -32.80 -10.44 15.51
N THR A 192 -32.65 -11.42 16.39
CA THR A 192 -31.49 -11.50 17.28
C THR A 192 -30.35 -12.32 16.66
N HIS A 193 -30.66 -13.06 15.59
CA HIS A 193 -29.68 -13.88 14.88
C HIS A 193 -29.42 -13.36 13.47
N VAL A 194 -28.20 -13.59 12.98
CA VAL A 194 -27.80 -13.31 11.60
C VAL A 194 -27.04 -14.50 11.04
N ALA A 195 -27.45 -15.01 9.90
CA ALA A 195 -26.68 -15.94 9.08
C ALA A 195 -26.13 -15.19 7.87
N CYS A 196 -24.82 -15.31 7.63
CA CYS A 196 -24.17 -14.60 6.55
C CYS A 196 -23.04 -15.41 5.91
N THR A 197 -22.65 -15.00 4.69
CA THR A 197 -21.32 -15.37 4.19
C THR A 197 -20.26 -14.64 5.00
N VAL A 198 -19.12 -15.28 5.24
CA VAL A 198 -18.08 -14.74 6.11
C VAL A 198 -17.69 -13.31 5.70
N GLU A 199 -17.58 -13.00 4.41
CA GLU A 199 -17.21 -11.68 3.88
C GLU A 199 -18.20 -10.56 4.22
N MET A 200 -19.45 -10.91 4.58
CA MET A 200 -20.53 -9.97 4.85
C MET A 200 -20.81 -9.79 6.34
N CYS A 201 -20.05 -10.46 7.20
CA CYS A 201 -20.22 -10.37 8.65
C CYS A 201 -20.03 -8.93 9.16
N ASN A 202 -20.94 -8.50 10.05
CA ASN A 202 -20.87 -7.19 10.70
C ASN A 202 -20.03 -7.26 11.99
N SER A 203 -18.75 -6.91 11.87
CA SER A 203 -17.80 -6.84 12.99
C SER A 203 -18.07 -5.75 14.03
N SER A 204 -18.95 -4.80 13.74
CA SER A 204 -19.22 -3.69 14.66
C SER A 204 -20.25 -4.04 15.71
N ALA A 205 -21.17 -4.95 15.37
CA ALA A 205 -22.17 -5.51 16.28
C ALA A 205 -21.52 -6.38 17.36
N VAL A 206 -22.25 -6.58 18.46
CA VAL A 206 -21.85 -7.43 19.59
C VAL A 206 -22.73 -8.66 19.57
N TYR A 207 -22.13 -9.83 19.72
CA TYR A 207 -22.86 -11.10 19.72
C TYR A 207 -22.50 -11.90 20.97
N ASP A 208 -23.47 -12.62 21.53
CA ASP A 208 -23.21 -13.54 22.63
C ASP A 208 -22.44 -14.78 22.13
N VAL A 209 -22.77 -15.22 20.91
CA VAL A 209 -22.15 -16.36 20.24
C VAL A 209 -21.97 -16.07 18.76
N ALA A 210 -20.76 -16.30 18.26
CA ALA A 210 -20.46 -16.29 16.83
C ALA A 210 -19.88 -17.65 16.40
N VAL A 211 -20.39 -18.20 15.30
CA VAL A 211 -19.92 -19.44 14.68
C VAL A 211 -19.23 -19.09 13.38
N LEU A 212 -17.92 -19.33 13.32
CA LEU A 212 -17.11 -19.27 12.10
C LEU A 212 -16.96 -20.68 11.54
N ASP A 213 -17.64 -20.96 10.43
CA ASP A 213 -17.60 -22.28 9.79
C ASP A 213 -16.39 -22.41 8.85
N GLU A 214 -15.95 -23.65 8.63
CA GLU A 214 -14.82 -24.02 7.74
C GLU A 214 -13.55 -23.17 7.94
N ILE A 215 -13.14 -22.99 9.20
CA ILE A 215 -12.03 -22.11 9.61
C ILE A 215 -10.69 -22.42 8.93
N GLN A 216 -10.48 -23.64 8.44
CA GLN A 216 -9.28 -23.98 7.65
C GLN A 216 -9.16 -23.17 6.34
N LEU A 217 -10.26 -22.60 5.84
CA LEU A 217 -10.25 -21.70 4.69
C LEU A 217 -9.54 -20.36 4.98
N MET A 218 -9.14 -20.11 6.23
CA MET A 218 -8.19 -19.04 6.55
C MET A 218 -6.85 -19.19 5.80
N GLY A 219 -6.48 -20.41 5.41
CA GLY A 219 -5.30 -20.67 4.59
C GLY A 219 -5.48 -20.44 3.08
N ASP A 220 -6.68 -20.07 2.63
CA ASP A 220 -6.96 -19.80 1.22
C ASP A 220 -6.30 -18.50 0.75
N SER A 221 -5.66 -18.51 -0.42
CA SER A 221 -4.88 -17.39 -0.94
C SER A 221 -5.72 -16.19 -1.39
N GLU A 222 -6.99 -16.39 -1.74
CA GLU A 222 -7.86 -15.35 -2.26
C GLU A 222 -8.87 -14.87 -1.22
N ARG A 223 -9.40 -15.79 -0.40
CA ARG A 223 -10.50 -15.53 0.53
C ARG A 223 -10.12 -15.64 2.00
N GLY A 224 -8.95 -16.17 2.34
CA GLY A 224 -8.53 -16.40 3.73
C GLY A 224 -8.46 -15.13 4.59
N TRP A 225 -8.33 -13.96 3.94
CA TRP A 225 -8.39 -12.66 4.61
C TRP A 225 -9.71 -12.45 5.37
N ALA A 226 -10.83 -13.00 4.87
CA ALA A 226 -12.13 -12.85 5.51
C ALA A 226 -12.12 -13.53 6.89
N TRP A 227 -11.76 -14.82 6.98
CA TRP A 227 -11.65 -15.52 8.27
C TRP A 227 -10.66 -14.87 9.22
N THR A 228 -9.50 -14.42 8.72
CA THR A 228 -8.49 -13.72 9.53
C THR A 228 -9.07 -12.47 10.17
N ARG A 229 -9.75 -11.65 9.35
CA ARG A 229 -10.41 -10.42 9.79
C ARG A 229 -11.40 -10.69 10.92
N TYR A 230 -12.28 -11.68 10.77
CA TYR A 230 -13.36 -11.90 11.75
C TYR A 230 -12.91 -12.56 13.03
N ARG A 231 -11.93 -13.47 12.96
CA ARG A 231 -11.30 -14.01 14.18
C ARG A 231 -10.83 -12.88 15.11
N ASP A 232 -10.27 -11.83 14.54
CA ASP A 232 -9.69 -10.73 15.31
C ASP A 232 -10.72 -9.63 15.63
N GLN A 233 -11.80 -9.50 14.84
CA GLN A 233 -12.82 -8.45 14.96
C GLN A 233 -14.07 -8.78 15.78
N LEU A 234 -14.48 -10.06 15.87
CA LEU A 234 -15.75 -10.42 16.48
C LEU A 234 -15.76 -10.05 17.96
N LYS A 235 -16.82 -9.37 18.38
CA LYS A 235 -17.08 -8.89 19.74
C LYS A 235 -18.04 -9.81 20.47
#